data_AF-A0A945ZD63-F1
#
_entry.id   AF-A0A945ZD63-F1
#
_cell.length_a   1.000
_cell.length_b   1.000
_cell.length_c   1.000
_cell.angle_alpha   90.00
_cell.angle_beta   90.00
_cell.angle_gamma   90.00
#
_symmetry.space_group_name_H-M   'P 1'
#
loop_
_entity.id
_entity.type
_entity.pdbx_description
1 polymer ?
#
loop_
_entity_poly.entity_id
_entity_poly.type
_entity_poly.pdbx_seq_one_letter_code
_entity_poly.pdbx_strand_id
1 'polypeptide(L)'
;MSKDVATPNTAYMAMARDWELIHGLLGGTRAMRAAGERWLPREPRESLEAYRVRLGRSVLFNGLARAIQTLVGKPFVKPSTLSDDADPAVRALTRDVDLAGRNLTVFARDVLRAALTDGVTHILVDHPVARDGETLADERARGARPYLVHVPAGDLIGWRTENQDGRPRLSR
;
A
#
# COMPACT_ATOMS: atom_id res chain seq x y z
N MET A 1 14.75 2.60 -21.23
CA MET A 1 13.92 2.87 -20.04
C MET A 1 14.38 4.20 -19.46
N SER A 2 13.45 5.07 -19.06
CA SER A 2 13.77 6.38 -18.49
C SER A 2 14.61 6.23 -17.21
N LYS A 3 15.63 7.07 -17.03
CA LYS A 3 16.43 7.16 -15.79
C LYS A 3 15.81 8.15 -14.78
N ASP A 4 14.69 8.76 -15.15
CA ASP A 4 13.97 9.73 -14.35
C ASP A 4 12.99 9.03 -13.40
N VAL A 5 13.09 9.35 -12.10
CA VAL A 5 12.22 8.81 -11.05
C VAL A 5 10.78 9.29 -11.18
N ALA A 6 10.53 10.39 -11.90
CA ALA A 6 9.19 10.87 -12.21
C ALA A 6 8.50 10.05 -13.32
N THR A 7 9.22 9.13 -13.98
CA THR A 7 8.65 8.21 -14.97
C THR A 7 8.48 6.81 -14.37
N PRO A 8 7.30 6.18 -14.47
CA PRO A 8 7.12 4.80 -14.04
C PRO A 8 8.16 3.84 -14.61
N ASN A 9 8.89 3.16 -13.73
CA ASN A 9 9.91 2.20 -14.14
C ASN A 9 9.28 0.88 -14.59
N THR A 10 10.09 -0.04 -15.14
CA THR A 10 9.55 -1.31 -15.66
C THR A 10 8.98 -2.23 -14.60
N ALA A 11 9.49 -2.17 -13.36
CA ALA A 11 8.95 -2.96 -12.26
C ALA A 11 7.53 -2.49 -11.91
N TYR A 12 7.33 -1.18 -11.79
CA TYR A 12 6.01 -0.58 -11.60
C TYR A 12 5.07 -0.95 -12.75
N MET A 13 5.49 -0.73 -14.00
CA MET A 13 4.64 -0.98 -15.17
C MET A 13 4.27 -2.45 -15.35
N ALA A 14 5.12 -3.38 -14.91
CA ALA A 14 4.80 -4.80 -14.91
C ALA A 14 3.64 -5.10 -13.95
N MET A 15 3.69 -4.56 -12.73
CA MET A 15 2.67 -4.81 -11.70
C MET A 15 1.36 -4.04 -11.95
N ALA A 16 1.46 -2.80 -12.45
CA ALA A 16 0.31 -1.93 -12.67
C ALA A 16 -0.74 -2.52 -13.62
N ARG A 17 -0.34 -3.38 -14.55
CA ARG A 17 -1.25 -4.10 -15.46
C ARG A 17 -2.15 -5.07 -14.71
N ASP A 18 -1.61 -5.75 -13.69
CA ASP A 18 -2.33 -6.75 -12.92
C ASP A 18 -3.26 -6.09 -11.89
N TRP A 19 -2.89 -4.91 -11.38
CA TRP A 19 -3.68 -4.17 -10.40
C TRP A 19 -5.06 -3.75 -10.92
N GLU A 20 -5.21 -3.49 -12.22
CA GLU A 20 -6.46 -2.99 -12.79
C GLU A 20 -7.65 -3.93 -12.51
N LEU A 21 -7.46 -5.24 -12.71
CA LEU A 21 -8.49 -6.23 -12.43
C LEU A 21 -8.74 -6.34 -10.92
N ILE A 22 -7.66 -6.39 -10.12
CA ILE A 22 -7.76 -6.52 -8.66
C ILE A 22 -8.54 -5.35 -8.06
N HIS A 23 -8.22 -4.11 -8.46
CA HIS A 23 -8.90 -2.90 -8.01
C HIS A 23 -10.35 -2.85 -8.50
N GLY A 24 -10.62 -3.30 -9.73
CA GLY A 24 -11.97 -3.47 -10.25
C GLY A 24 -12.82 -4.42 -9.39
N LEU A 25 -12.26 -5.58 -9.04
CA LEU A 25 -12.90 -6.58 -8.17
C LEU A 25 -13.13 -6.03 -6.76
N LEU A 26 -12.16 -5.31 -6.18
CA LEU A 26 -12.29 -4.70 -4.87
C LEU A 26 -13.29 -3.54 -4.83
N GLY A 27 -13.47 -2.82 -5.94
CA GLY A 27 -14.52 -1.82 -6.10
C GLY A 27 -15.94 -2.41 -6.18
N GLY A 28 -16.06 -3.74 -6.22
CA GLY A 28 -17.32 -4.46 -6.14
C GLY A 28 -18.17 -4.39 -7.42
N THR A 29 -19.43 -4.82 -7.31
CA THR A 29 -20.37 -4.85 -8.44
C THR A 29 -20.48 -3.50 -9.17
N ARG A 30 -20.41 -2.38 -8.43
CA ARG A 30 -20.51 -1.04 -9.02
C ARG A 30 -19.32 -0.74 -9.94
N ALA A 31 -18.10 -0.96 -9.47
CA ALA A 31 -16.89 -0.73 -10.26
C ALA A 31 -16.80 -1.68 -11.46
N MET A 32 -17.13 -2.97 -11.26
CA MET A 32 -17.15 -3.96 -12.34
C MET A 32 -18.15 -3.60 -13.44
N ARG A 33 -19.34 -3.09 -13.08
CA ARG A 33 -20.32 -2.61 -14.08
C ARG A 33 -19.86 -1.33 -14.78
N ALA A 34 -19.23 -0.41 -14.05
CA ALA A 34 -18.70 0.83 -14.64
C ALA A 34 -17.60 0.56 -15.67
N ALA A 35 -16.81 -0.51 -15.48
CA ALA A 35 -15.81 -0.95 -16.45
C ALA A 35 -16.41 -1.55 -17.74
N GLY A 36 -17.71 -1.88 -17.75
CA GLY A 36 -18.45 -2.28 -18.94
C GLY A 36 -17.79 -3.43 -19.72
N GLU A 37 -17.55 -3.21 -21.01
CA GLU A 37 -17.04 -4.23 -21.93
C GLU A 37 -15.63 -4.74 -21.60
N ARG A 38 -14.87 -4.03 -20.75
CA ARG A 38 -13.56 -4.50 -20.29
C ARG A 38 -13.67 -5.79 -19.49
N TRP A 39 -14.62 -5.86 -18.56
CA TRP A 39 -14.80 -7.03 -17.68
C TRP A 39 -16.04 -7.85 -18.01
N LEU A 40 -16.96 -7.29 -18.79
CA LEU A 40 -18.11 -7.98 -19.34
C LEU A 40 -18.22 -7.66 -20.82
N PRO A 41 -17.41 -8.31 -21.69
CA PRO A 41 -17.45 -8.06 -23.13
C PRO A 41 -18.85 -8.28 -23.71
N ARG A 42 -19.19 -7.50 -24.74
CA ARG A 42 -20.40 -7.72 -25.52
C ARG A 42 -20.21 -8.93 -26.42
N GLU A 43 -21.21 -9.80 -26.46
CA GLU A 43 -21.14 -10.97 -27.33
C GLU A 43 -21.24 -10.57 -28.82
N PRO A 44 -20.64 -11.31 -29.76
CA PRO A 44 -20.55 -10.90 -31.17
C PRO A 44 -21.89 -10.55 -31.86
N ARG A 45 -23.01 -11.12 -31.39
CA ARG A 45 -24.36 -10.89 -31.95
C ARG A 45 -25.34 -10.30 -30.93
N GLU A 46 -24.84 -9.77 -29.82
CA GLU A 46 -25.69 -9.15 -28.80
C GLU A 46 -25.97 -7.69 -29.14
N SER A 47 -27.25 -7.30 -29.09
CA SER A 47 -27.64 -5.90 -29.25
C SER A 47 -27.17 -5.06 -28.07
N LEU A 48 -26.95 -3.76 -28.30
CA LEU A 48 -26.53 -2.85 -27.23
C LEU A 48 -27.56 -2.79 -26.07
N GLU A 49 -28.85 -2.92 -26.38
CA GLU A 49 -29.91 -2.96 -25.37
C GLU A 49 -29.82 -4.24 -24.52
N ALA A 50 -29.70 -5.41 -25.16
CA ALA A 50 -29.54 -6.69 -24.46
C ALA A 50 -28.28 -6.69 -23.58
N TYR A 51 -27.18 -6.09 -24.08
CA TYR A 51 -25.95 -5.89 -23.33
C TYR A 51 -26.18 -5.06 -22.05
N ARG A 52 -26.86 -3.91 -22.16
CA ARG A 52 -27.14 -3.04 -21.00
C ARG A 52 -28.01 -3.74 -19.96
N VAL A 53 -29.00 -4.51 -20.39
CA VAL A 53 -29.82 -5.34 -19.50
C VAL A 53 -28.96 -6.38 -18.79
N ARG A 54 -28.09 -7.09 -19.52
CA ARG A 54 -27.17 -8.08 -18.96
C ARG A 54 -26.21 -7.43 -17.96
N LEU A 55 -25.57 -6.33 -18.31
CA LEU A 55 -24.69 -5.55 -17.42
C LEU A 55 -25.43 -5.12 -16.14
N GLY A 56 -26.66 -4.64 -16.26
CA GLY A 56 -27.47 -4.18 -15.13
C GLY A 56 -27.89 -5.28 -14.14
N ARG A 57 -28.00 -6.54 -14.59
CA ARG A 57 -28.30 -7.69 -13.72
C ARG A 57 -27.07 -8.48 -13.27
N SER A 58 -25.92 -8.33 -13.93
CA SER A 58 -24.66 -8.98 -13.53
C SER A 58 -24.20 -8.52 -12.15
N VAL A 59 -23.88 -9.44 -11.26
CA VAL A 59 -23.41 -9.14 -9.89
C VAL A 59 -22.07 -9.83 -9.63
N LEU A 60 -21.21 -9.17 -8.87
CA LEU A 60 -19.95 -9.75 -8.43
C LEU A 60 -20.18 -10.57 -7.15
N PHE A 61 -19.77 -11.85 -7.14
CA PHE A 61 -19.80 -12.71 -5.93
C PHE A 61 -18.93 -12.15 -4.78
N ASN A 62 -17.94 -11.33 -5.13
CA ASN A 62 -17.03 -10.61 -4.24
C ASN A 62 -16.14 -11.53 -3.39
N GLY A 63 -15.72 -12.66 -3.97
CA GLY A 63 -14.84 -13.63 -3.32
C GLY A 63 -13.46 -13.06 -2.96
N LEU A 64 -12.90 -12.19 -3.80
CA LEU A 64 -11.58 -11.59 -3.57
C LEU A 64 -11.55 -10.71 -2.31
N ALA A 65 -12.48 -9.76 -2.20
CA ALA A 65 -12.53 -8.87 -1.03
C ALA A 65 -12.72 -9.67 0.27
N ARG A 66 -13.57 -10.71 0.23
CA ARG A 66 -13.78 -11.62 1.36
C ARG A 66 -12.49 -12.38 1.72
N ALA A 67 -11.80 -12.92 0.72
CA ALA A 67 -10.54 -13.64 0.92
C ALA A 67 -9.47 -12.74 1.56
N ILE A 68 -9.29 -11.52 1.03
CA ILE A 68 -8.35 -10.53 1.60
C ILE A 68 -8.75 -10.18 3.04
N GLN A 69 -10.02 -9.90 3.31
CA GLN A 69 -10.48 -9.61 4.67
C GLN A 69 -10.17 -10.76 5.64
N THR A 70 -10.39 -12.01 5.22
CA THR A 70 -10.08 -13.19 6.03
C THR A 70 -8.58 -13.35 6.25
N LEU A 71 -7.76 -13.21 5.20
CA LEU A 71 -6.30 -13.35 5.30
C LEU A 71 -5.67 -12.26 6.17
N VAL A 72 -6.16 -11.02 6.05
CA VAL A 72 -5.73 -9.90 6.90
C VAL A 72 -6.14 -10.13 8.35
N GLY A 73 -7.32 -10.69 8.63
CA GLY A 73 -7.79 -10.89 10.00
C GLY A 73 -6.98 -11.92 10.81
N LYS A 74 -6.41 -12.94 10.15
CA LYS A 74 -5.78 -14.09 10.82
C LYS A 74 -4.54 -13.72 11.67
N PRO A 75 -3.55 -12.96 11.17
CA PRO A 75 -2.35 -12.64 11.96
C PRO A 75 -2.63 -11.68 13.13
N PHE A 76 -3.69 -10.88 13.04
CA PHE A 76 -3.99 -9.80 13.99
C PHE A 76 -5.17 -10.14 14.92
N VAL A 77 -5.47 -11.43 15.11
CA VAL A 77 -6.43 -11.88 16.13
C VAL A 77 -5.99 -11.43 17.52
N LYS A 78 -4.67 -11.40 17.76
CA LYS A 78 -4.04 -10.76 18.90
C LYS A 78 -3.30 -9.50 18.43
N PRO A 79 -3.24 -8.43 19.24
CA PRO A 79 -2.42 -7.27 18.93
C PRO A 79 -0.96 -7.66 18.69
N SER A 80 -0.31 -7.00 17.74
CA SER A 80 1.12 -7.10 17.50
C SER A 80 1.88 -6.47 18.66
N THR A 81 2.76 -7.25 19.28
CA THR A 81 3.61 -6.83 20.40
C THR A 81 5.07 -7.05 20.06
N LEU A 82 5.95 -6.22 20.61
CA LEU A 82 7.38 -6.49 20.60
C LEU A 82 7.75 -7.42 21.76
N SER A 83 8.85 -8.13 21.62
CA SER A 83 9.44 -8.93 22.69
C SER A 83 9.81 -8.06 23.90
N ASP A 84 9.93 -8.64 25.09
CA ASP A 84 10.17 -7.89 26.33
C ASP A 84 11.56 -7.22 26.39
N ASP A 85 12.51 -7.74 25.62
CA ASP A 85 13.86 -7.19 25.44
C ASP A 85 13.95 -6.06 24.41
N ALA A 86 12.86 -5.75 23.69
CA ALA A 86 12.86 -4.66 22.73
C ALA A 86 13.13 -3.31 23.41
N ASP A 87 13.95 -2.49 22.74
CA ASP A 87 14.34 -1.15 23.18
C ASP A 87 13.10 -0.33 23.62
N PRO A 88 13.09 0.24 24.84
CA PRO A 88 11.98 1.06 25.32
C PRO A 88 11.57 2.19 24.37
N ALA A 89 12.52 2.79 23.65
CA ALA A 89 12.25 3.82 22.66
C ALA A 89 11.42 3.26 21.49
N VAL A 90 11.80 2.09 20.95
CA VAL A 90 11.05 1.42 19.87
C VAL A 90 9.68 0.97 20.35
N ARG A 91 9.59 0.44 21.59
CA ARG A 91 8.31 0.06 22.21
C ARG A 91 7.37 1.25 22.32
N ALA A 92 7.87 2.43 22.66
CA ALA A 92 7.06 3.65 22.73
C ALA A 92 6.44 4.02 21.36
N LEU A 93 7.18 3.82 20.26
CA LEU A 93 6.67 4.07 18.90
C LEU A 93 5.43 3.23 18.58
N THR A 94 5.32 2.01 19.12
CA THR A 94 4.24 1.08 18.75
C THR A 94 2.83 1.56 19.09
N ARG A 95 2.69 2.52 20.00
CA ARG A 95 1.39 3.09 20.37
C ARG A 95 0.87 4.07 19.32
N ASP A 96 1.77 4.68 18.56
CA ASP A 96 1.52 5.68 17.53
C ASP A 96 2.69 5.65 16.55
N VAL A 97 2.69 4.72 15.60
CA VAL A 97 3.87 4.44 14.76
C VAL A 97 4.08 5.48 13.66
N ASP A 98 3.03 6.22 13.30
CA ASP A 98 2.99 7.11 12.15
C ASP A 98 2.72 8.58 12.49
N LEU A 99 2.66 8.93 13.78
CA LEU A 99 2.31 10.26 14.28
C LEU A 99 0.89 10.72 13.94
N ALA A 100 0.03 9.82 13.46
CA ALA A 100 -1.39 10.06 13.20
C ALA A 100 -2.30 9.35 14.21
N GLY A 101 -1.72 8.82 15.30
CA GLY A 101 -2.43 8.11 16.36
C GLY A 101 -2.71 6.64 16.05
N ARG A 102 -2.08 6.05 15.02
CA ARG A 102 -2.26 4.63 14.71
C ARG A 102 -1.24 3.77 15.42
N ASN A 103 -1.71 2.78 16.18
CA ASN A 103 -0.81 1.79 16.77
C ASN A 103 -0.25 0.82 15.72
N LEU A 104 0.81 0.09 16.10
CA LEU A 104 1.52 -0.88 15.25
C LEU A 104 0.60 -1.92 14.62
N THR A 105 -0.40 -2.42 15.37
CA THR A 105 -1.30 -3.46 14.85
C THR A 105 -2.18 -2.91 13.73
N VAL A 106 -2.73 -1.71 13.89
CA VAL A 106 -3.56 -1.06 12.88
C VAL A 106 -2.73 -0.78 11.62
N PHE A 107 -1.55 -0.17 11.80
CA PHE A 107 -0.63 0.11 10.70
C PHE A 107 -0.23 -1.17 9.94
N ALA A 108 0.20 -2.21 10.65
CA ALA A 108 0.62 -3.47 10.05
C ALA A 108 -0.53 -4.18 9.32
N ARG A 109 -1.77 -4.04 9.81
CA ARG A 109 -2.96 -4.59 9.16
C ARG A 109 -3.24 -3.92 7.81
N ASP A 110 -3.06 -2.61 7.73
CA ASP A 110 -3.26 -1.84 6.50
C ASP A 110 -2.15 -2.16 5.48
N VAL A 111 -0.90 -2.26 5.94
CA VAL A 111 0.24 -2.73 5.14
C VAL A 111 0.00 -4.12 4.59
N LEU A 112 -0.44 -5.08 5.42
CA LEU A 112 -0.72 -6.45 4.95
C LEU A 112 -1.86 -6.47 3.94
N ARG A 113 -2.90 -5.67 4.15
CA ARG A 113 -4.00 -5.53 3.18
C ARG A 113 -3.49 -5.02 1.83
N ALA A 114 -2.64 -3.99 1.82
CA ALA A 114 -2.02 -3.48 0.61
C ALA A 114 -1.14 -4.54 -0.07
N ALA A 115 -0.29 -5.24 0.70
CA ALA A 115 0.55 -6.32 0.16
C ALA A 115 -0.26 -7.46 -0.48
N LEU A 116 -1.39 -7.85 0.12
CA LEU A 116 -2.29 -8.88 -0.44
C LEU A 116 -3.07 -8.40 -1.66
N THR A 117 -3.23 -7.08 -1.81
CA THR A 117 -3.98 -6.47 -2.92
C THR A 117 -3.05 -6.20 -4.11
N ASP A 118 -1.95 -5.49 -3.87
CA ASP A 118 -1.07 -4.98 -4.91
C ASP A 118 0.17 -5.87 -5.10
N GLY A 119 0.35 -6.92 -4.29
CA GLY A 119 1.51 -7.82 -4.33
C GLY A 119 2.79 -7.23 -3.71
N VAL A 120 2.90 -5.90 -3.68
CA VAL A 120 3.98 -5.15 -3.01
C VAL A 120 3.39 -3.97 -2.27
N THR A 121 4.08 -3.49 -1.25
CA THR A 121 3.82 -2.20 -0.62
C THR A 121 5.08 -1.75 0.09
N HIS A 122 5.19 -0.46 0.39
CA HIS A 122 6.42 0.10 0.94
C HIS A 122 6.14 0.77 2.29
N ILE A 123 7.17 0.81 3.13
CA ILE A 123 7.17 1.58 4.37
C ILE A 123 8.39 2.47 4.30
N LEU A 124 8.16 3.78 4.33
CA LEU A 124 9.20 4.77 4.50
C LEU A 124 9.36 5.04 6.00
N VAL A 125 10.60 4.98 6.49
CA VAL A 125 10.95 5.48 7.81
C VAL A 125 11.44 6.90 7.64
N ASP A 126 10.70 7.85 8.20
CA ASP A 126 10.98 9.27 8.10
C ASP A 126 11.28 9.86 9.48
N HIS A 127 11.97 11.00 9.50
CA HIS A 127 12.38 11.69 10.73
C HIS A 127 12.34 13.21 10.51
N PRO A 128 11.78 13.99 11.46
CA PRO A 128 11.82 15.44 11.36
C PRO A 128 13.26 15.96 11.26
N VAL A 129 13.53 16.83 10.28
CA VAL A 129 14.86 17.42 10.09
C VAL A 129 15.25 18.24 11.32
N ALA A 130 16.51 18.11 11.75
CA ALA A 130 17.10 18.93 12.81
C ALA A 130 17.06 20.41 12.42
N ARG A 131 16.75 21.30 13.36
CA ARG A 131 16.88 22.76 13.13
C ARG A 131 18.34 23.17 13.23
N ASP A 132 18.74 24.24 12.53
CA ASP A 132 20.11 24.75 12.62
C ASP A 132 20.46 25.11 14.07
N GLY A 133 21.59 24.56 14.55
CA GLY A 133 22.05 24.74 15.93
C GLY A 133 21.30 23.93 17.00
N GLU A 134 20.36 23.07 16.60
CA GLU A 134 19.60 22.21 17.52
C GLU A 134 20.48 21.11 18.12
N THR A 135 20.45 20.96 19.44
CA THR A 135 21.15 19.86 20.12
C THR A 135 20.27 18.60 20.18
N LEU A 136 20.87 17.43 20.44
CA LEU A 136 20.13 16.19 20.67
C LEU A 136 19.13 16.31 21.84
N ALA A 137 19.44 17.16 22.84
CA ALA A 137 18.53 17.41 23.95
C ALA A 137 17.29 18.20 23.49
N ASP A 138 17.48 19.18 22.61
CA ASP A 138 16.39 19.99 22.04
C ASP A 138 15.48 19.14 21.13
N GLU A 139 16.07 18.28 20.29
CA GLU A 139 15.32 17.32 19.46
C GLU A 139 14.42 16.41 20.32
N ARG A 140 14.97 15.88 21.41
CA ARG A 140 14.21 15.04 22.35
C ARG A 140 13.13 15.84 23.07
N ALA A 141 13.41 17.08 23.46
CA ALA A 141 12.46 17.95 24.15
C ALA A 141 11.25 18.30 23.27
N ARG A 142 11.44 18.46 21.96
CA ARG A 142 10.32 18.63 21.01
C ARG A 142 9.66 17.31 20.58
N GLY A 143 10.11 16.17 21.11
CA GLY A 143 9.59 14.86 20.75
C GLY A 143 9.93 14.44 19.32
N ALA A 144 11.06 14.89 18.76
CA ALA A 144 11.55 14.39 17.48
C ALA A 144 11.81 12.88 17.58
N ARG A 145 11.23 12.12 16.66
CA ARG A 145 11.38 10.67 16.60
C ARG A 145 11.13 10.17 15.18
N PRO A 146 11.67 8.99 14.83
CA PRO A 146 11.28 8.31 13.61
C PRO A 146 9.79 7.96 13.62
N TYR A 147 9.21 7.94 12.43
CA TYR A 147 7.83 7.49 12.20
C TYR A 147 7.72 6.74 10.87
N LEU A 148 6.69 5.91 10.77
CA LEU A 148 6.43 5.08 9.61
C LEU A 148 5.39 5.74 8.70
N VAL A 149 5.72 5.83 7.42
CA VAL A 149 4.78 6.23 6.37
C VAL A 149 4.51 5.02 5.51
N HIS A 150 3.25 4.58 5.45
CA HIS A 150 2.83 3.55 4.53
C HIS A 150 2.73 4.18 3.14
N VAL A 151 3.53 3.68 2.20
CA VAL A 151 3.53 4.12 0.80
C VAL A 151 2.94 2.98 -0.05
N PRO A 152 1.70 3.13 -0.55
CA PRO A 152 1.05 2.17 -1.43
C PRO A 152 1.89 1.86 -2.69
N ALA A 153 1.63 0.72 -3.32
CA ALA A 153 2.38 0.33 -4.53
C ALA A 153 2.23 1.34 -5.67
N GLY A 154 1.02 1.92 -5.82
CA GLY A 154 0.71 2.95 -6.82
C GLY A 154 1.50 4.25 -6.65
N ASP A 155 1.97 4.54 -5.44
CA ASP A 155 2.58 5.82 -5.11
C ASP A 155 4.12 5.79 -5.22
N LEU A 156 4.72 4.62 -5.43
CA LEU A 156 6.16 4.47 -5.71
C LEU A 156 6.39 4.04 -7.16
N ILE A 157 6.46 5.02 -8.07
CA ILE A 157 6.59 4.79 -9.52
C ILE A 157 8.03 4.57 -9.99
N GLY A 158 9.02 5.02 -9.21
CA GLY A 158 10.42 4.98 -9.60
C GLY A 158 11.35 5.20 -8.41
N TRP A 159 12.55 4.65 -8.50
CA TRP A 159 13.63 4.85 -7.52
C TRP A 159 14.97 4.75 -8.23
N ARG A 160 15.99 5.32 -7.61
CA ARG A 160 17.38 5.22 -8.07
C ARG A 160 18.24 4.64 -6.97
N THR A 161 19.23 3.87 -7.37
CA THR A 161 20.22 3.32 -6.46
C THR A 161 21.62 3.71 -6.91
N GLU A 162 22.49 4.02 -5.95
CA GLU A 162 23.92 4.17 -6.14
C GLU A 162 24.68 3.08 -5.39
N ASN A 163 25.88 2.75 -5.86
CA ASN A 163 26.77 1.86 -5.12
C ASN A 163 27.58 2.68 -4.14
N GLN A 164 27.37 2.45 -2.85
CA GLN A 164 28.20 2.97 -1.78
C GLN A 164 28.89 1.80 -1.09
N ASP A 165 30.22 1.76 -1.15
CA ASP A 165 31.06 0.69 -0.57
C ASP A 165 30.65 -0.73 -1.02
N GLY A 166 30.33 -0.88 -2.30
CA GLY A 166 29.90 -2.15 -2.89
C GLY A 166 28.48 -2.60 -2.51
N ARG A 167 27.70 -1.73 -1.84
CA ARG A 167 26.31 -2.00 -1.47
C ARG A 167 25.38 -1.04 -2.21
N PRO A 168 24.29 -1.53 -2.84
CA PRO A 168 23.29 -0.67 -3.43
C PRO A 168 22.57 0.10 -2.31
N ARG A 169 22.48 1.42 -2.44
CA ARG A 169 21.71 2.32 -1.56
C ARG A 169 20.80 3.19 -2.39
N LEU A 170 19.64 3.57 -1.84
CA LEU A 170 18.75 4.54 -2.49
C LEU A 170 19.51 5.87 -2.62
N SER A 171 19.57 6.41 -3.84
CA SER A 171 20.17 7.72 -4.11
C SER A 171 19.11 8.81 -3.98
N ARG A 172 19.54 10.01 -3.58
CA ARG A 172 18.70 11.20 -3.57
C ARG A 172 18.40 11.72 -4.98
#